data_AF-A0A524PJV9-F1
#
_entry.id   AF-A0A524PJV9-F1
#
_cell.length_a   1.000
_cell.length_b   1.000
_cell.length_c   1.000
_cell.angle_alpha   90.00
_cell.angle_beta   90.00
_cell.angle_gamma   90.00
#
_symmetry.space_group_name_H-M   'P 1'
#
loop_
_entity.id
_entity.type
_entity.pdbx_description
1 polymer ?
#
loop_
_entity_poly.entity_id
_entity_poly.type
_entity_poly.pdbx_seq_one_letter_code
_entity_poly.pdbx_strand_id
1 'polypeptide(L)'
;MIFPAVFAFNIDPAEGFGLVFIVLPNIFEQMAGGYFFSILFFILLAIAALTSTVSVLEVVVAYFSEELNMSRKRATIIGSVAISFIGIFATLSFGPLGKFKLLDRTIFGWFDFLSANILLPLGAICIVLFVGWFLGKKTVKDELSNDGTVKLPFLNIFMWIVKLVAPLAIAMVFIYGLGLLG
;
A
#
# COMPACT_ATOMS: atom_id res chain seq x y z
N MET A 1 -13.51 0.39 10.58
CA MET A 1 -14.57 1.02 11.40
C MET A 1 -15.83 1.41 10.60
N ILE A 2 -16.10 0.82 9.42
CA ILE A 2 -17.33 1.09 8.63
C ILE A 2 -18.40 0.00 8.79
N PHE A 3 -18.03 -1.19 9.28
CA PHE A 3 -18.90 -2.37 9.31
C PHE A 3 -20.21 -2.19 10.09
N PRO A 4 -20.27 -1.51 11.25
CA PRO A 4 -21.55 -1.27 11.91
C PRO A 4 -22.55 -0.52 11.02
N ALA A 5 -22.09 0.46 10.25
CA ALA A 5 -22.92 1.20 9.31
C ALA A 5 -23.30 0.37 8.08
N VAL A 6 -22.39 -0.46 7.57
CA VAL A 6 -22.68 -1.43 6.49
C VAL A 6 -23.85 -2.34 6.88
N PHE A 7 -23.79 -2.93 8.09
CA PHE A 7 -24.88 -3.78 8.59
C PHE A 7 -26.16 -3.00 8.90
N ALA A 8 -26.05 -1.77 9.43
CA ALA A 8 -27.22 -0.93 9.71
C ALA A 8 -27.97 -0.51 8.44
N PHE A 9 -27.27 -0.28 7.34
CA PHE A 9 -27.86 0.05 6.03
C PHE A 9 -28.12 -1.15 5.14
N ASN A 10 -27.89 -2.38 5.65
CA ASN A 10 -28.07 -3.62 4.91
C ASN A 10 -27.30 -3.64 3.58
N ILE A 11 -26.12 -3.00 3.55
CA ILE A 11 -25.20 -2.97 2.42
C ILE A 11 -24.36 -4.26 2.47
N ASP A 12 -24.10 -4.86 1.31
CA ASP A 12 -23.26 -6.05 1.24
C ASP A 12 -21.78 -5.68 1.53
N PRO A 13 -21.17 -6.23 2.60
CA PRO A 13 -19.75 -5.99 2.89
C PRO A 13 -18.81 -6.48 1.78
N ALA A 14 -19.29 -7.32 0.84
CA ALA A 14 -18.54 -7.81 -0.30
C ALA A 14 -18.44 -6.81 -1.48
N GLU A 15 -19.06 -5.61 -1.42
CA GLU A 15 -18.97 -4.60 -2.50
C GLU A 15 -17.54 -4.04 -2.71
N GLY A 16 -16.59 -4.36 -1.83
CA GLY A 16 -15.16 -4.12 -2.04
C GLY A 16 -14.79 -2.64 -2.06
N PHE A 17 -13.91 -2.24 -3.00
CA PHE A 17 -13.27 -0.92 -3.03
C PHE A 17 -14.24 0.28 -3.05
N GLY A 18 -15.45 0.11 -3.59
CA GLY A 18 -16.48 1.16 -3.65
C GLY A 18 -17.24 1.39 -2.34
N LEU A 19 -17.14 0.46 -1.38
CA LEU A 19 -18.01 0.40 -0.20
C LEU A 19 -17.97 1.68 0.65
N VAL A 20 -16.78 2.27 0.82
CA VAL A 20 -16.61 3.51 1.60
C VAL A 20 -17.36 4.68 0.96
N PHE A 21 -17.39 4.75 -0.37
CA PHE A 21 -18.06 5.81 -1.12
C PHE A 21 -19.58 5.64 -1.19
N ILE A 22 -20.11 4.48 -0.78
CA ILE A 22 -21.54 4.21 -0.68
C ILE A 22 -21.99 4.40 0.78
N VAL A 23 -21.26 3.82 1.73
CA VAL A 23 -21.62 3.81 3.14
C VAL A 23 -21.52 5.20 3.76
N LEU A 24 -20.44 5.94 3.50
CA LEU A 24 -20.22 7.23 4.18
C LEU A 24 -21.24 8.31 3.80
N PRO A 25 -21.63 8.49 2.52
CA PRO A 25 -22.71 9.41 2.18
C PRO A 25 -24.03 9.08 2.88
N ASN A 26 -24.39 7.79 2.99
CA ASN A 26 -25.58 7.35 3.72
C ASN A 26 -25.51 7.70 5.22
N ILE A 27 -24.34 7.56 5.85
CA ILE A 27 -24.15 8.00 7.24
C ILE A 27 -24.39 9.51 7.34
N PHE A 28 -23.76 10.29 6.47
CA PHE A 28 -23.86 11.75 6.54
C PHE A 28 -25.29 12.22 6.30
N GLU A 29 -26.06 11.60 5.42
CA GLU A 29 -27.46 11.96 5.18
C GLU A 29 -28.34 11.87 6.44
N GLN A 30 -28.06 10.90 7.32
CA GLN A 30 -28.81 10.70 8.57
C GLN A 30 -28.33 11.59 9.72
N MET A 31 -27.20 12.29 9.54
CA MET A 31 -26.66 13.19 10.55
C MET A 31 -27.23 14.60 10.41
N ALA A 32 -27.61 15.22 11.53
CA ALA A 32 -27.92 16.65 11.54
C ALA A 32 -26.68 17.45 11.12
N GLY A 33 -26.82 18.26 10.06
CA GLY A 33 -25.68 18.97 9.46
C GLY A 33 -24.76 18.11 8.59
N GLY A 34 -25.21 16.92 8.17
CA GLY A 34 -24.46 15.95 7.38
C GLY A 34 -23.69 16.49 6.18
N TYR A 35 -24.27 17.45 5.46
CA TYR A 35 -23.63 18.09 4.32
C TYR A 35 -22.30 18.77 4.68
N PHE A 36 -22.24 19.47 5.82
CA PHE A 36 -21.02 20.10 6.31
C PHE A 36 -19.94 19.06 6.63
N PHE A 37 -20.31 17.99 7.32
CA PHE A 37 -19.39 16.90 7.67
C PHE A 37 -18.92 16.12 6.44
N SER A 38 -19.80 15.90 5.46
CA SER A 38 -19.45 15.24 4.19
C SER A 38 -18.39 16.03 3.44
N ILE A 39 -18.58 17.34 3.25
CA ILE A 39 -17.59 18.21 2.59
C ILE A 39 -16.25 18.16 3.34
N LEU A 40 -16.28 18.37 4.66
CA LEU A 40 -15.06 18.39 5.47
C LEU A 40 -14.33 17.05 5.38
N PHE A 41 -15.05 15.94 5.47
CA PHE A 41 -14.49 14.60 5.38
C PHE A 41 -13.83 14.35 4.02
N PHE A 42 -14.51 14.64 2.91
CA PHE A 42 -13.94 14.39 1.58
C PHE A 42 -12.76 15.31 1.26
N ILE A 43 -12.72 16.54 1.78
CA ILE A 43 -11.53 17.41 1.68
C ILE A 43 -10.35 16.79 2.43
N LEU A 44 -10.55 16.36 3.67
CA LEU A 44 -9.49 15.73 4.47
C LEU A 44 -9.03 14.41 3.84
N LEU A 45 -9.96 13.61 3.31
CA LEU A 45 -9.66 12.38 2.59
C LEU A 45 -8.83 12.66 1.33
N ALA A 46 -9.18 13.70 0.56
CA ALA A 46 -8.44 14.10 -0.63
C ALA A 46 -7.01 14.55 -0.29
N ILE A 47 -6.82 15.33 0.77
CA ILE A 47 -5.49 15.74 1.24
C ILE A 47 -4.68 14.52 1.67
N ALA A 48 -5.26 13.60 2.43
CA ALA A 48 -4.58 12.38 2.88
C ALA A 48 -4.21 11.44 1.72
N ALA A 49 -5.07 11.34 0.70
CA ALA A 49 -4.79 10.58 -0.52
C ALA A 49 -3.66 11.24 -1.33
N LEU A 50 -3.64 12.57 -1.42
CA LEU A 50 -2.61 13.32 -2.14
C LEU A 50 -1.24 13.14 -1.48
N THR A 51 -1.13 13.26 -0.17
CA THR A 51 0.16 13.08 0.53
C THR A 51 0.70 11.66 0.36
N SER A 52 -0.17 10.64 0.47
CA SER A 52 0.22 9.24 0.23
C SER A 52 0.70 9.01 -1.20
N THR A 53 0.02 9.59 -2.18
CA THR A 53 0.40 9.50 -3.60
C THR A 53 1.76 10.15 -3.86
N VAL A 54 2.04 11.30 -3.25
CA VAL A 54 3.35 11.97 -3.34
C VAL A 54 4.45 11.08 -2.76
N SER A 55 4.24 10.46 -1.59
CA SER A 55 5.22 9.54 -1.00
C SER A 55 5.55 8.34 -1.89
N VAL A 56 4.55 7.77 -2.57
CA VAL A 56 4.77 6.64 -3.49
C VAL A 56 5.48 7.09 -4.77
N LEU A 57 5.12 8.25 -5.33
CA LEU A 57 5.79 8.81 -6.50
C LEU A 57 7.26 9.12 -6.23
N GLU A 58 7.60 9.59 -5.02
CA GLU A 58 8.98 9.93 -4.66
C GLU A 58 9.93 8.73 -4.75
N VAL A 59 9.47 7.50 -4.49
CA VAL A 59 10.28 6.29 -4.66
C VAL A 59 10.73 6.13 -6.13
N VAL A 60 9.84 6.39 -7.08
CA VAL A 60 10.15 6.32 -8.52
C VAL A 60 11.06 7.48 -8.94
N VAL A 61 10.81 8.68 -8.41
CA VAL A 61 11.60 9.88 -8.69
C VAL A 61 13.03 9.74 -8.17
N ALA A 62 13.21 9.23 -6.95
CA ALA A 62 14.52 8.96 -6.35
C ALA A 62 15.30 7.97 -7.20
N TYR A 63 14.68 6.85 -7.58
CA TYR A 63 15.32 5.85 -8.46
C TYR A 63 15.77 6.45 -9.80
N PHE A 64 14.92 7.22 -10.49
CA PHE A 64 15.30 7.86 -11.75
C PHE A 64 16.36 8.96 -11.58
N SER A 65 16.35 9.66 -10.45
CA SER A 65 17.33 10.72 -10.19
C SER A 65 18.71 10.17 -9.82
N GLU A 66 18.76 9.10 -9.02
CA GLU A 66 20.00 8.54 -8.48
C GLU A 66 20.63 7.53 -9.43
N GLU A 67 19.85 6.58 -9.94
CA GLU A 67 20.39 5.51 -10.81
C GLU A 67 20.47 5.94 -12.28
N LEU A 68 19.48 6.70 -12.76
CA LEU A 68 19.44 7.14 -14.16
C LEU A 68 19.99 8.57 -14.36
N ASN A 69 20.51 9.20 -13.30
CA ASN A 69 21.10 10.55 -13.33
C ASN A 69 20.19 11.61 -13.97
N MET A 70 18.87 11.46 -13.85
CA MET A 70 17.90 12.40 -14.40
C MET A 70 17.73 13.61 -13.48
N SER A 71 17.43 14.79 -14.05
CA SER A 71 17.03 15.92 -13.20
C SER A 71 15.69 15.63 -12.52
N ARG A 72 15.57 15.98 -11.23
CA ARG A 72 14.36 15.74 -10.43
C ARG A 72 13.08 16.16 -11.13
N LYS A 73 13.05 17.36 -11.71
CA LYS A 73 11.88 17.88 -12.44
C LYS A 73 11.47 16.96 -13.61
N ARG A 74 12.45 16.44 -14.35
CA ARG A 74 12.19 15.54 -15.48
C ARG A 74 11.71 14.17 -14.98
N ALA A 75 12.34 13.63 -13.94
CA ALA A 75 11.94 12.38 -13.30
C ALA A 75 10.49 12.44 -12.78
N THR A 76 10.10 13.52 -12.10
CA THR A 76 8.72 13.72 -11.61
C THR A 76 7.71 13.76 -12.75
N ILE A 77 7.96 14.55 -13.81
CA ILE A 77 7.01 14.65 -14.93
C ILE A 77 6.82 13.30 -15.60
N ILE A 78 7.92 12.59 -15.89
CA ILE A 78 7.86 11.28 -16.55
C ILE A 78 7.18 10.25 -15.67
N GLY A 79 7.54 10.18 -14.38
CA GLY A 79 6.92 9.28 -13.41
C GLY A 79 5.41 9.51 -13.29
N SER A 80 5.00 10.77 -13.08
CA SER A 80 3.58 11.12 -12.97
C SER A 80 2.79 10.79 -14.23
N VAL A 81 3.33 11.10 -15.42
CA VAL A 81 2.66 10.80 -16.69
C VAL A 81 2.56 9.29 -16.91
N ALA A 82 3.63 8.54 -16.67
CA ALA A 82 3.64 7.09 -16.85
C ALA A 82 2.66 6.39 -15.90
N ILE A 83 2.68 6.73 -14.61
CA ILE A 83 1.78 6.15 -13.60
C ILE A 83 0.33 6.55 -13.91
N SER A 84 0.07 7.81 -14.27
CA SER A 84 -1.27 8.26 -14.64
C SER A 84 -1.79 7.55 -15.88
N PHE A 85 -0.94 7.33 -16.89
CA PHE A 85 -1.30 6.59 -18.09
C PHE A 85 -1.70 5.15 -17.77
N ILE A 86 -0.96 4.46 -16.91
CA ILE A 86 -1.34 3.11 -16.42
C ILE A 86 -2.64 3.18 -15.60
N GLY A 87 -2.80 4.20 -14.76
CA GLY A 87 -3.99 4.43 -13.93
C GLY A 87 -5.27 4.66 -14.72
N ILE A 88 -5.19 5.16 -15.95
CA ILE A 88 -6.34 5.27 -16.87
C ILE A 88 -6.94 3.88 -17.14
N PHE A 89 -6.10 2.87 -17.44
CA PHE A 89 -6.57 1.50 -17.68
C PHE A 89 -7.16 0.86 -16.43
N ALA A 90 -6.57 1.14 -15.26
CA ALA A 90 -7.11 0.70 -13.98
C ALA A 90 -8.51 1.27 -13.73
N THR A 91 -8.69 2.58 -13.96
CA THR A 91 -9.99 3.26 -13.80
C THR A 91 -11.02 2.76 -14.80
N LEU A 92 -10.66 2.61 -16.07
CA LEU A 92 -11.54 2.08 -17.13
C LEU A 92 -12.05 0.67 -16.82
N SER A 93 -11.32 -0.10 -16.01
CA SER A 93 -11.72 -1.46 -15.62
C SER A 93 -12.93 -1.49 -14.67
N PHE A 94 -13.29 -0.38 -14.05
CA PHE A 94 -14.54 -0.23 -13.30
C PHE A 94 -15.73 0.14 -14.19
N GLY A 95 -15.51 0.46 -15.46
CA GLY A 95 -16.52 0.87 -16.42
C GLY A 95 -16.45 0.08 -17.73
N PRO A 96 -16.11 0.70 -18.88
CA PRO A 96 -16.16 0.05 -20.20
C PRO A 96 -15.32 -1.22 -20.31
N LEU A 97 -14.15 -1.27 -19.66
CA LEU A 97 -13.25 -2.42 -19.67
C LEU A 97 -13.59 -3.45 -18.58
N GLY A 98 -14.64 -3.25 -17.79
CA GLY A 98 -14.99 -4.19 -16.71
C GLY A 98 -15.43 -5.58 -17.18
N LYS A 99 -15.88 -5.71 -18.44
CA LYS A 99 -16.15 -7.00 -19.08
C LYS A 99 -14.89 -7.71 -19.55
N PHE A 100 -13.80 -6.98 -19.72
CA PHE A 100 -12.51 -7.56 -20.10
C PHE A 100 -11.86 -8.14 -18.85
N LYS A 101 -12.12 -9.43 -18.62
CA LYS A 101 -11.54 -10.21 -17.52
C LYS A 101 -10.52 -11.18 -18.07
N LEU A 102 -9.38 -11.26 -17.40
CA LEU A 102 -8.35 -12.25 -17.66
C LEU A 102 -8.21 -13.10 -16.39
N LEU A 103 -8.43 -14.42 -16.49
CA LEU A 103 -8.46 -15.34 -15.35
C LEU A 103 -9.33 -14.82 -14.19
N ASP A 104 -10.57 -14.42 -14.51
CA ASP A 104 -11.58 -13.88 -13.57
C ASP A 104 -11.23 -12.56 -12.86
N ARG A 105 -10.11 -11.92 -13.20
CA ARG A 105 -9.72 -10.61 -12.66
C ARG A 105 -9.83 -9.52 -13.71
N THR A 106 -10.30 -8.34 -13.30
CA THR A 106 -10.25 -7.12 -14.10
C THR A 106 -8.81 -6.60 -14.18
N ILE A 107 -8.55 -5.62 -15.04
CA ILE A 107 -7.23 -4.97 -15.13
C ILE A 107 -6.80 -4.40 -13.78
N PHE A 108 -7.68 -3.70 -13.07
CA PHE A 108 -7.42 -3.24 -11.70
C PHE A 108 -7.13 -4.41 -10.76
N GLY A 109 -7.93 -5.48 -10.82
CA GLY A 109 -7.73 -6.67 -9.99
C GLY A 109 -6.37 -7.34 -10.22
N TRP A 110 -5.80 -7.25 -11.42
CA TRP A 110 -4.45 -7.72 -11.71
C TRP A 110 -3.37 -6.80 -11.13
N PHE A 111 -3.52 -5.48 -11.26
CA PHE A 111 -2.58 -4.54 -10.65
C PHE A 111 -2.58 -4.66 -9.12
N ASP A 112 -3.76 -4.79 -8.51
CA ASP A 112 -3.90 -5.04 -7.08
C ASP A 112 -3.25 -6.37 -6.67
N PHE A 113 -3.56 -7.46 -7.38
CA PHE A 113 -2.96 -8.77 -7.10
C PHE A 113 -1.43 -8.77 -7.22
N LEU A 114 -0.91 -8.24 -8.32
CA LEU A 114 0.54 -8.20 -8.57
C LEU A 114 1.26 -7.33 -7.54
N SER A 115 0.71 -6.17 -7.21
CA SER A 115 1.35 -5.27 -6.24
C SER A 115 1.22 -5.78 -4.81
N ALA A 116 0.00 -5.99 -4.32
CA ALA A 116 -0.28 -6.28 -2.93
C ALA A 116 0.07 -7.72 -2.52
N ASN A 117 -0.17 -8.69 -3.41
CA ASN A 117 0.02 -10.11 -3.08
C ASN A 117 1.34 -10.68 -3.57
N ILE A 118 2.03 -10.03 -4.52
CA ILE A 118 3.30 -10.55 -5.08
C ILE A 118 4.47 -9.62 -4.79
N LEU A 119 4.48 -8.41 -5.33
CA LEU A 119 5.64 -7.52 -5.26
C LEU A 119 5.96 -7.07 -3.83
N LEU A 120 4.96 -6.68 -3.05
CA LEU A 120 5.17 -6.23 -1.67
C LEU A 120 5.68 -7.37 -0.77
N PRO A 121 5.06 -8.57 -0.71
CA PRO A 121 5.58 -9.65 0.13
C PRO A 121 6.95 -10.16 -0.32
N LEU A 122 7.19 -10.30 -1.63
CA LEU A 122 8.50 -10.71 -2.14
C LEU A 122 9.58 -9.67 -1.80
N GLY A 123 9.30 -8.39 -2.01
CA GLY A 123 10.21 -7.31 -1.63
C GLY A 123 10.52 -7.32 -0.14
N ALA A 124 9.50 -7.52 0.71
CA ALA A 124 9.66 -7.61 2.15
C ALA A 124 10.50 -8.83 2.57
N ILE A 125 10.29 -10.01 1.96
CA ILE A 125 11.13 -11.20 2.20
C ILE A 125 12.58 -10.92 1.83
N CYS A 126 12.83 -10.34 0.64
CA CYS A 126 14.18 -10.00 0.20
C CYS A 126 14.89 -9.05 1.18
N ILE A 127 14.20 -8.00 1.64
CA ILE A 127 14.75 -7.03 2.61
C ILE A 127 15.04 -7.72 3.94
N VAL A 128 14.10 -8.50 4.47
CA VAL A 128 14.25 -9.17 5.76
C VAL A 128 15.35 -10.24 5.73
N LEU A 129 15.46 -11.00 4.64
CA LEU A 129 16.57 -11.93 4.43
C LEU A 129 17.91 -11.20 4.34
N PHE A 130 17.97 -10.08 3.63
CA PHE A 130 19.17 -9.26 3.53
C PHE A 130 19.62 -8.73 4.89
N VAL A 131 18.72 -8.08 5.64
CA VAL A 131 19.03 -7.52 6.98
C VAL A 131 19.35 -8.62 7.99
N GLY A 132 18.59 -9.72 7.98
CA GLY A 132 18.78 -10.81 8.93
C GLY A 132 20.09 -11.56 8.72
N TRP A 133 20.45 -11.90 7.48
CA TRP A 133 21.53 -12.87 7.20
C TRP A 133 22.75 -12.28 6.50
N PHE A 134 22.58 -11.25 5.67
CA PHE A 134 23.69 -10.73 4.83
C PHE A 134 24.34 -9.46 5.38
N LEU A 135 23.57 -8.54 5.97
CA LEU A 135 24.07 -7.22 6.39
C LEU A 135 25.04 -7.29 7.59
N GLY A 136 24.92 -8.34 8.41
CA GLY A 136 25.75 -8.56 9.59
C GLY A 136 25.26 -7.78 10.83
N LYS A 137 25.29 -8.43 12.00
CA LYS A 137 24.75 -7.87 13.25
C LYS A 137 25.45 -6.58 13.71
N LYS A 138 26.72 -6.39 13.35
CA LYS A 138 27.50 -5.20 13.70
C LYS A 138 26.98 -3.98 12.94
N THR A 139 26.89 -4.04 11.62
CA THR A 139 26.32 -2.98 10.77
C THR A 139 24.90 -2.62 11.21
N VAL A 140 24.05 -3.61 11.46
CA VAL A 140 22.68 -3.37 11.96
C VAL A 140 22.68 -2.64 13.29
N LYS A 141 23.60 -2.98 14.20
CA LYS A 141 23.74 -2.29 15.49
C LYS A 141 24.20 -0.84 15.29
N ASP A 142 25.20 -0.63 14.45
CA ASP A 142 25.82 0.68 14.24
C ASP A 142 24.78 1.64 13.64
N GLU A 143 24.03 1.20 12.61
CA GLU A 143 22.90 1.92 12.01
C GLU A 143 21.76 2.19 13.01
N LEU A 144 21.31 1.19 13.77
CA LEU A 144 20.23 1.37 14.76
C LEU A 144 20.63 2.24 15.95
N SER A 145 21.92 2.24 16.31
CA SER A 145 22.41 2.99 17.46
C SER A 145 22.83 4.40 17.08
N ASN A 146 22.70 4.77 15.79
CA ASN A 146 23.20 6.01 15.22
C ASN A 146 24.66 6.22 15.68
N ASP A 147 25.52 5.26 15.33
CA ASP A 147 26.93 5.19 15.71
C ASP A 147 27.19 5.23 17.23
N GLY A 148 26.31 4.57 18.01
CA GLY A 148 26.45 4.43 19.46
C GLY A 148 25.88 5.58 20.30
N THR A 149 25.22 6.56 19.67
CA THR A 149 24.53 7.65 20.38
C THR A 149 23.28 7.18 21.13
N VAL A 150 22.66 6.07 20.71
CA VAL A 150 21.45 5.51 21.32
C VAL A 150 21.73 4.10 21.87
N LYS A 151 21.33 3.85 23.14
CA LYS A 151 21.42 2.53 23.75
C LYS A 151 20.36 1.59 23.16
N LEU A 152 20.77 0.41 22.71
CA LEU A 152 19.89 -0.62 22.14
C LEU A 152 19.79 -1.88 23.01
N PRO A 153 19.07 -1.85 24.15
CA PRO A 153 18.95 -3.01 25.03
C PRO A 153 18.21 -4.19 24.37
N PHE A 154 17.36 -3.92 23.37
CA PHE A 154 16.51 -4.93 22.70
C PHE A 154 17.06 -5.43 21.36
N LEU A 155 18.32 -5.12 21.01
CA LEU A 155 18.91 -5.50 19.73
C LEU A 155 18.85 -7.01 19.45
N ASN A 156 19.07 -7.84 20.47
CA ASN A 156 19.01 -9.30 20.32
C ASN A 156 17.61 -9.80 19.98
N ILE A 157 16.57 -9.19 20.59
CA ILE A 157 15.17 -9.52 20.33
C ILE A 157 14.80 -9.06 18.92
N PHE A 158 15.18 -7.84 18.55
CA PHE A 158 15.00 -7.32 17.19
C PHE A 158 15.61 -8.25 16.14
N MET A 159 16.88 -8.63 16.31
CA MET A 159 17.56 -9.54 15.39
C MET A 159 16.89 -10.92 15.33
N TRP A 160 16.33 -11.42 16.43
CA TRP A 160 15.59 -12.67 16.45
C TRP A 160 14.26 -12.57 15.70
N ILE A 161 13.54 -11.46 15.85
CA ILE A 161 12.33 -11.17 15.07
C ILE A 161 12.65 -11.10 13.58
N VAL A 162 13.68 -10.34 13.19
CA VAL A 162 14.06 -10.18 11.77
C VAL A 162 14.57 -11.48 11.16
N LYS A 163 15.29 -12.33 11.92
CA LYS A 163 15.80 -13.60 11.41
C LYS A 163 14.79 -14.75 11.41
N LEU A 164 13.74 -14.70 12.21
CA LEU A 164 12.85 -15.85 12.37
C LEU A 164 11.39 -15.49 12.20
N VAL A 165 10.89 -14.55 13.01
CA VAL A 165 9.47 -14.22 13.05
C VAL A 165 9.00 -13.52 11.78
N ALA A 166 9.70 -12.46 11.36
CA ALA A 166 9.33 -11.67 10.20
C ALA A 166 9.32 -12.47 8.87
N PRO A 167 10.37 -13.24 8.52
CA PRO A 167 10.35 -14.00 7.27
C PRO A 167 9.31 -15.11 7.26
N LEU A 168 9.09 -15.80 8.41
CA LEU A 168 8.03 -16.80 8.51
C LEU A 168 6.63 -16.18 8.39
N ALA A 169 6.38 -15.04 9.05
CA ALA A 169 5.11 -14.34 8.98
C ALA A 169 4.83 -13.82 7.57
N ILE A 170 5.81 -13.19 6.92
CA ILE A 170 5.65 -12.68 5.54
C ILE A 170 5.47 -13.85 4.56
N ALA A 171 6.22 -14.95 4.70
CA ALA A 171 6.03 -16.13 3.87
C ALA A 171 4.63 -16.73 4.04
N MET A 172 4.10 -16.79 5.27
CA MET A 172 2.74 -17.26 5.52
C MET A 172 1.69 -16.36 4.85
N VAL A 173 1.82 -15.04 4.99
CA VAL A 173 0.93 -14.07 4.32
C VAL A 173 1.04 -14.19 2.79
N PHE A 174 2.25 -14.41 2.26
CA PHE A 174 2.47 -14.58 0.84
C PHE A 174 1.78 -15.84 0.29
N ILE A 175 1.92 -16.98 0.96
CA ILE A 175 1.26 -18.24 0.58
C ILE A 175 -0.27 -18.09 0.66
N TYR A 176 -0.78 -17.41 1.70
CA TYR A 176 -2.19 -17.09 1.83
C TYR A 176 -2.69 -16.19 0.69
N GLY A 177 -1.95 -15.12 0.37
CA GLY A 177 -2.28 -14.20 -0.73
C GLY A 177 -2.30 -14.86 -2.11
N LEU A 178 -1.55 -15.95 -2.31
CA LEU A 178 -1.58 -16.76 -3.53
C LEU A 178 -2.79 -17.70 -3.63
N GLY A 179 -3.61 -17.81 -2.59
CA GLY A 179 -4.74 -18.76 -2.55
C GLY A 179 -4.30 -20.22 -2.41
N LEU A 180 -3.06 -20.47 -1.95
CA LEU A 180 -2.55 -21.82 -1.68
C LEU A 180 -2.96 -22.33 -0.29
N LEU A 181 -3.43 -21.43 0.58
CA LEU A 181 -3.97 -21.72 1.90
C LEU A 181 -5.41 -21.17 2.01
N GLY A 182 -6.36 -21.85 1.37
CA GLY A 182 -7.80 -21.63 1.55
C GLY A 182 -8.41 -20.52 0.72
#